data_AF-A0A2D2LY14-F1
#
_entry.id   AF-A0A2D2LY14-F1
#
_cell.length_a   1.000
_cell.length_b   1.000
_cell.length_c   1.000
_cell.angle_alpha   90.00
_cell.angle_beta   90.00
_cell.angle_gamma   90.00
#
_symmetry.space_group_name_H-M   'P 1'
#
loop_
_entity.id
_entity.type
_entity.pdbx_description
1 polymer ?
#
loop_
_entity_poly.entity_id
_entity_poly.type
_entity_poly.pdbx_seq_one_letter_code
_entity_poly.pdbx_strand_id
1 'polypeptide(L)' 'MTKVRKTYKPAFKLEMIKLIEEQGQKPSDVATQYEIAESTLENWLTRCRSK' A
#
# COMPACT_ATOMS: atom_id res chain seq x y z
N MET A 1 -18.07 -1.85 -17.31
CA MET A 1 -17.72 -1.28 -15.99
C MET A 1 -16.38 -0.57 -16.11
N THR A 2 -16.38 0.76 -16.12
CA THR A 2 -15.17 1.57 -16.02
C THR A 2 -14.56 1.34 -14.63
N LYS A 3 -13.42 0.64 -14.59
CA LYS A 3 -12.68 0.37 -13.36
C LYS A 3 -12.14 1.70 -12.86
N VAL A 4 -12.87 2.37 -11.96
CA VAL A 4 -12.45 3.63 -11.35
C VAL A 4 -11.16 3.35 -10.59
N ARG A 5 -10.02 3.75 -11.17
CA ARG A 5 -8.73 3.61 -10.52
C ARG A 5 -8.72 4.57 -9.33
N LYS A 6 -8.90 4.04 -8.12
CA LYS A 6 -8.67 4.81 -6.88
C LYS A 6 -7.26 5.39 -6.96
N THR A 7 -7.17 6.70 -7.08
CA THR A 7 -5.88 7.39 -7.16
C THR A 7 -5.46 7.72 -5.74
N TYR A 8 -4.51 6.94 -5.21
CA TYR A 8 -3.97 7.19 -3.88
C TYR A 8 -2.93 8.29 -3.93
N LYS A 9 -3.04 9.25 -3.00
CA LYS A 9 -2.07 10.34 -2.86
C LYS A 9 -0.68 9.76 -2.57
N PRO A 10 0.40 10.34 -3.11
CA PRO A 10 1.76 9.85 -2.87
C PRO A 10 2.14 9.84 -1.38
N ALA A 11 1.70 10.83 -0.60
CA ALA A 11 1.88 10.87 0.84
C ALA A 11 1.24 9.65 1.54
N PHE A 12 0.02 9.29 1.13
CA PHE A 12 -0.70 8.13 1.68
C PHE A 12 0.02 6.82 1.35
N LYS A 13 0.55 6.66 0.13
CA LYS A 13 1.35 5.48 -0.24
C LYS A 13 2.58 5.32 0.66
N LEU A 14 3.28 6.43 0.93
CA LEU A 14 4.45 6.44 1.79
C LEU A 14 4.09 6.09 3.24
N GLU A 15 2.97 6.60 3.75
CA GLU A 15 2.48 6.27 5.10
C GLU A 15 2.19 4.77 5.24
N MET A 16 1.54 4.16 4.24
CA MET A 16 1.28 2.71 4.22
C MET A 16 2.58 1.88 4.16
N ILE A 17 3.54 2.28 3.33
CA ILE A 17 4.84 1.62 3.25
C ILE A 17 5.58 1.74 4.59
N LYS A 18 5.56 2.91 5.23
CA LYS A 18 6.17 3.14 6.55
C LYS A 18 5.52 2.29 7.64
N LEU A 19 4.20 2.16 7.66
CA LEU A 19 3.51 1.26 8.60
C LEU A 19 4.03 -0.19 8.46
N ILE A 20 4.26 -0.65 7.24
CA ILE A 20 4.71 -2.02 6.98
C ILE A 20 6.21 -2.19 7.27
N GLU A 21 7.06 -1.27 6.81
CA GLU A 21 8.52 -1.37 6.97
C GLU A 21 9.01 -0.91 8.35
N GLU A 22 8.50 0.21 8.89
CA GLU A 22 8.94 0.75 10.18
C GLU A 22 8.24 0.07 11.36
N GLN A 23 6.93 -0.22 11.26
CA GLN A 23 6.20 -0.88 12.35
C GLN A 23 6.12 -2.40 12.19
N GLY A 24 6.59 -2.95 11.06
CA GLY A 24 6.56 -4.39 10.80
C GLY A 24 5.13 -4.93 10.60
N GLN A 25 4.16 -4.08 10.27
CA GLN A 25 2.79 -4.56 10.02
C GLN A 25 2.74 -5.41 8.76
N LYS A 26 1.84 -6.40 8.74
CA LYS A 26 1.63 -7.22 7.55
C LYS A 26 0.86 -6.41 6.49
N PRO A 27 1.24 -6.52 5.20
CA PRO A 27 0.50 -5.88 4.12
C PRO A 27 -0.99 -6.26 4.08
N SER A 28 -1.32 -7.49 4.48
CA SER A 28 -2.67 -8.03 4.56
C SER A 28 -3.56 -7.34 5.62
N ASP A 29 -2.97 -7.03 6.79
CA ASP A 29 -3.66 -6.31 7.85
C ASP A 29 -3.91 -4.86 7.45
N VAL A 30 -2.89 -4.19 6.89
CA VAL A 30 -3.00 -2.82 6.37
C VAL A 30 -3.99 -2.76 5.19
N ALA A 31 -3.97 -3.74 4.29
CA ALA A 31 -4.92 -3.87 3.20
C ALA A 31 -6.37 -3.89 3.72
N THR A 32 -6.63 -4.72 4.72
CA THR A 32 -7.96 -4.86 5.32
C THR A 32 -8.38 -3.60 6.08
N GLN A 33 -7.48 -3.03 6.88
CA GLN A 33 -7.75 -1.86 7.71
C GLN A 33 -8.08 -0.60 6.89
N TYR A 34 -7.43 -0.43 5.73
CA TYR A 34 -7.60 0.74 4.88
C TYR A 34 -8.42 0.46 3.60
N GLU A 35 -9.03 -0.73 3.50
CA GLU A 35 -9.76 -1.21 2.31
C GLU A 35 -8.98 -1.03 0.99
N ILE A 36 -7.69 -1.33 1.05
CA ILE A 36 -6.76 -1.32 -0.08
C ILE A 36 -6.59 -2.76 -0.55
N ALA A 37 -6.51 -2.97 -1.86
CA ALA A 37 -6.14 -4.29 -2.37
C ALA A 37 -4.70 -4.62 -1.95
N GLU A 38 -4.49 -5.81 -1.37
CA GLU A 38 -3.17 -6.29 -0.94
C GLU A 38 -2.13 -6.19 -2.08
N SER A 39 -2.52 -6.61 -3.29
CA SER A 39 -1.70 -6.49 -4.52
C SER A 39 -1.24 -5.05 -4.83
N THR A 40 -2.00 -4.04 -4.39
CA THR A 40 -1.62 -2.63 -4.52
C THR A 40 -0.52 -2.26 -3.52
N LEU A 41 -0.63 -2.72 -2.28
CA LEU A 41 0.40 -2.52 -1.25
C LEU A 41 1.69 -3.28 -1.60
N GLU A 42 1.58 -4.54 -2.03
CA GLU A 42 2.74 -5.32 -2.48
C GLU A 42 3.49 -4.64 -3.63
N ASN A 43 2.77 -4.05 -4.59
CA ASN A 43 3.38 -3.31 -5.69
C ASN A 43 4.12 -2.06 -5.19
N TRP A 44 3.57 -1.34 -4.22
CA TRP A 44 4.23 -0.17 -3.62
C TRP A 44 5.48 -0.57 -2.84
N LEU A 45 5.43 -1.64 -2.05
CA LEU A 45 6.56 -2.17 -1.30
C LEU A 45 7.68 -2.63 -2.24
N THR A 46 7.34 -3.44 -3.25
CA THR A 46 8.29 -3.92 -4.26
C THR A 46 8.99 -2.76 -4.96
N ARG A 47 8.24 -1.71 -5.32
CA ARG A 47 8.78 -0.52 -5.97
C ARG A 47 9.62 0.35 -5.03
N CYS A 48 9.34 0.34 -3.73
CA CYS A 48 10.13 1.07 -2.73
C CYS A 48 11.44 0.36 -2.40
N ARG A 49 11.44 -0.97 -2.38
CA ARG A 49 12.60 -1.83 -2.08
C ARG A 49 13.61 -1.94 -3.24
N SER A 50 13.21 -1.59 -4.45
CA SER A 50 14.08 -1.56 -5.64
C SER A 50 14.93 -0.28 -5.76
N LYS A 51 15.13 0.46 -4.67
CA LYS A 51 16.00 1.64 -4.60
C LYS A 51 17.28 1.35 -3.82
#